data_AF-A0A2V5QA09-F1
#
_entry.id   AF-A0A2V5QA09-F1
#
_cell.length_a   1.000
_cell.length_b   1.000
_cell.length_c   1.000
_cell.angle_alpha   90.00
_cell.angle_beta   90.00
_cell.angle_gamma   90.00
#
_symmetry.space_group_name_H-M   'P 1'
#
loop_
_entity.id
_entity.type
_entity.pdbx_description
1 polymer ?
#
loop_
_entity_poly.entity_id
_entity_poly.type
_entity_poly.pdbx_seq_one_letter_code
_entity_poly.pdbx_strand_id
1 'polypeptide(L)'
;MSVAKFEDHCWKDIVTPDILETYKPYHRETYIGQRPALLAIDLYNLVYEGGPKQPHELVKDHKSSCGIYAYEAIKPTQELFALARSLKIPIFYTT
;
A
#
# COMPACT_ATOMS: atom_id res chain seq x y z
N MET A 1 -12.04 -14.77 -4.82
CA MET A 1 -12.35 -13.59 -5.67
C MET A 1 -11.90 -13.93 -7.07
N SER A 2 -12.60 -13.51 -8.13
CA SER A 2 -12.19 -13.89 -9.49
C SER A 2 -10.87 -13.22 -9.87
N VAL A 3 -10.07 -13.97 -10.63
CA VAL A 3 -8.82 -13.55 -11.30
C VAL A 3 -8.93 -12.17 -11.96
N ALA A 4 -10.06 -11.85 -12.58
CA ALA A 4 -10.28 -10.58 -13.27
C ALA A 4 -10.21 -9.33 -12.36
N LYS A 5 -10.34 -9.48 -11.04
CA LYS A 5 -10.17 -8.35 -10.10
C LYS A 5 -8.71 -8.04 -9.77
N PHE A 6 -7.78 -8.95 -10.03
CA PHE A 6 -6.37 -8.72 -9.72
C PHE A 6 -5.80 -7.55 -10.54
N GLU A 7 -6.18 -7.45 -11.81
CA GLU A 7 -5.75 -6.39 -12.73
C GLU A 7 -6.58 -5.09 -12.58
N ASP A 8 -7.63 -5.10 -11.76
CA ASP A 8 -8.39 -3.89 -11.42
C ASP A 8 -7.77 -3.17 -10.21
N HIS A 9 -6.52 -2.73 -10.42
CA HIS A 9 -5.73 -2.00 -9.42
C HIS A 9 -5.40 -0.59 -9.91
N CYS A 10 -4.98 0.30 -9.00
CA CYS A 10 -4.67 1.71 -9.30
C CYS A 10 -3.56 1.92 -10.36
N TRP A 11 -2.80 0.88 -10.69
CA TRP A 11 -1.72 0.94 -11.69
C TRP A 11 -2.11 0.42 -13.08
N LYS A 12 -3.37 0.04 -13.31
CA LYS A 12 -3.78 -0.63 -14.56
C LYS A 12 -3.50 0.21 -15.82
N ASP A 13 -3.54 1.53 -15.67
CA ASP A 13 -3.31 2.48 -16.77
C ASP A 13 -1.83 2.63 -17.15
N ILE A 14 -0.91 2.16 -16.28
CA ILE A 14 0.55 2.20 -16.53
C ILE A 14 1.16 0.82 -16.73
N VAL A 15 0.44 -0.25 -16.40
CA VAL A 15 0.87 -1.64 -16.59
C VAL A 15 0.50 -2.07 -18.02
N THR A 16 1.50 -2.12 -18.90
CA THR A 16 1.31 -2.48 -20.31
C THR A 16 1.07 -3.99 -20.51
N PRO A 17 0.52 -4.42 -21.66
CA PRO A 17 0.36 -5.85 -21.97
C PRO A 17 1.66 -6.66 -21.89
N ASP A 18 2.79 -6.07 -22.29
CA ASP A 18 4.10 -6.75 -22.24
C ASP A 18 4.56 -6.98 -20.78
N ILE A 19 4.26 -6.04 -19.88
CA ILE A 19 4.49 -6.21 -18.44
C ILE A 19 3.61 -7.35 -17.92
N LEU A 20 2.33 -7.37 -18.27
CA LEU A 20 1.42 -8.45 -17.85
C LEU A 20 1.90 -9.83 -18.32
N GLU A 21 2.36 -9.95 -19.57
CA GLU A 21 2.88 -11.23 -20.07
C GLU A 21 4.14 -11.66 -19.30
N THR A 22 5.01 -10.71 -18.93
CA THR A 22 6.19 -10.98 -18.10
C THR A 22 5.82 -11.52 -16.71
N TYR A 23 4.76 -11.00 -16.10
CA TYR A 23 4.34 -11.36 -14.74
C TYR A 23 3.31 -12.51 -14.68
N LYS A 24 2.82 -12.97 -15.83
CA LYS A 24 1.88 -14.10 -15.94
C LYS A 24 2.26 -15.36 -15.14
N PRO A 25 3.53 -15.74 -14.99
CA PRO A 25 3.90 -16.88 -14.13
C PRO A 25 3.57 -16.70 -12.65
N TYR A 26 3.45 -15.46 -12.15
CA TYR A 26 3.11 -15.13 -10.77
C TYR A 26 1.60 -14.97 -10.53
N HIS A 27 0.82 -15.13 -11.59
CA HIS A 27 -0.61 -14.99 -11.54
C HIS A 27 -1.23 -16.01 -10.58
N ARG A 28 -2.02 -15.53 -9.62
CA ARG A 28 -2.61 -16.36 -8.56
C ARG A 28 -3.95 -15.81 -8.11
N GLU A 29 -4.84 -16.70 -7.67
CA GLU A 29 -6.04 -16.26 -6.96
C GLU A 29 -5.65 -15.63 -5.62
N THR A 30 -6.13 -14.42 -5.37
CA THR A 30 -5.93 -13.74 -4.09
C THR A 30 -6.94 -14.26 -3.07
N TYR A 31 -6.43 -14.62 -1.89
CA TYR A 31 -7.24 -15.10 -0.77
C TYR A 31 -6.57 -14.73 0.57
N ILE A 32 -7.37 -14.78 1.64
CA ILE A 32 -6.87 -14.69 3.01
C ILE A 32 -6.77 -16.11 3.56
N GLY A 33 -5.57 -16.53 3.94
CA GLY A 33 -5.32 -17.86 4.51
C GLY A 33 -5.77 -18.00 5.97
N GLN A 34 -5.61 -19.20 6.55
CA GLN A 34 -6.02 -19.50 7.93
C GLN A 34 -5.23 -18.74 9.01
N ARG A 35 -4.00 -18.31 8.69
CA ARG A 35 -3.10 -17.59 9.61
C ARG A 35 -2.59 -16.32 8.94
N PRO A 36 -3.43 -15.30 8.76
CA PRO A 36 -3.03 -14.07 8.11
C PRO A 36 -2.08 -13.26 9.01
N ALA A 37 -1.35 -12.34 8.39
CA ALA A 37 -0.60 -11.30 9.06
C ALA A 37 -0.77 -9.98 8.30
N LEU A 38 -0.68 -8.87 9.01
CA LEU A 38 -0.56 -7.54 8.42
C LEU A 38 0.93 -7.24 8.22
N LEU A 39 1.35 -7.08 6.97
CA LEU A 39 2.70 -6.62 6.63
C LEU A 39 2.65 -5.12 6.33
N ALA A 40 3.30 -4.34 7.18
CA ALA A 40 3.45 -2.90 7.07
C ALA A 40 4.80 -2.58 6.43
N ILE A 41 4.77 -2.06 5.20
CA ILE A 41 5.96 -1.80 4.38
C ILE A 41 6.18 -0.29 4.35
N ASP A 42 7.41 0.14 4.62
CA ASP A 42 7.86 1.53 4.42
C ASP A 42 7.09 2.63 5.16
N LEU A 43 6.58 2.31 6.36
CA LEU A 43 5.89 3.30 7.22
C LEU A 43 6.87 4.16 8.05
N TYR A 44 7.84 4.82 7.42
CA TYR A 44 8.75 5.74 8.12
C TYR A 44 8.10 7.11 8.34
N ASN A 45 8.41 7.78 9.44
CA ASN A 45 7.86 9.11 9.73
C ASN A 45 8.04 10.13 8.58
N LEU A 46 9.18 10.09 7.89
CA LEU A 46 9.51 10.98 6.77
C LEU A 46 8.49 10.97 5.62
N VAL A 47 7.79 9.85 5.37
CA VAL A 47 6.81 9.77 4.28
C VAL A 47 5.53 10.55 4.59
N TYR A 48 5.29 10.86 5.88
CA TYR A 48 4.10 11.54 6.38
C TYR A 48 4.30 13.04 6.66
N GLU A 49 5.51 13.57 6.50
CA GLU A 49 5.82 14.97 6.82
C GLU A 49 5.23 15.95 5.79
N GLY A 50 5.07 17.23 6.17
CA GLY A 50 4.66 18.30 5.26
C GLY A 50 3.15 18.47 5.07
N GLY A 51 2.33 17.51 5.50
CA GLY A 51 0.86 17.62 5.54
C GLY A 51 0.16 17.40 4.18
N PRO A 52 -1.10 17.85 4.03
CA PRO A 52 -1.94 17.56 2.87
C PRO A 52 -1.61 18.43 1.66
N LYS A 53 -0.36 18.37 1.17
CA LYS A 53 0.10 19.03 -0.04
C LYS A 53 0.61 18.01 -1.05
N GLN A 54 0.70 18.40 -2.32
CA GLN A 54 1.28 17.52 -3.33
C GLN A 54 2.78 17.29 -3.06
N PRO A 55 3.34 16.10 -3.35
CA PRO A 55 4.75 15.82 -3.11
C PRO A 55 5.71 16.86 -3.72
N HIS A 56 5.40 17.36 -4.92
CA HIS A 56 6.23 18.36 -5.61
C HIS A 56 6.22 19.75 -4.93
N GLU A 57 5.22 20.04 -4.10
CA GLU A 57 5.16 21.26 -3.29
C GLU A 57 5.99 21.13 -2.01
N LEU A 58 6.27 19.89 -1.58
CA LEU A 58 6.97 19.59 -0.32
C LEU A 58 8.46 19.30 -0.51
N VAL A 59 8.89 18.92 -1.71
CA VAL A 59 10.23 18.38 -1.98
C VAL A 59 11.40 19.26 -1.50
N LYS A 60 11.20 20.58 -1.39
CA LYS A 60 12.23 21.51 -0.89
C LYS A 60 12.56 21.26 0.58
N ASP A 61 11.54 21.07 1.40
CA ASP A 61 11.66 21.00 2.87
C ASP A 61 11.47 19.55 3.39
N HIS A 62 10.72 18.72 2.66
CA HIS A 62 10.42 17.31 2.96
C HIS A 62 10.66 16.43 1.73
N LYS A 63 11.94 16.17 1.42
CA LYS A 63 12.39 15.48 0.19
C LYS A 63 11.80 14.08 -0.03
N SER A 64 11.41 13.42 1.05
CA SER A 64 10.94 12.03 1.02
C SER A 64 9.46 11.90 1.43
N SER A 65 8.74 13.03 1.51
CA SER A 65 7.31 13.01 1.81
C SER A 65 6.51 12.51 0.62
N CYS A 66 5.52 11.67 0.91
CA CYS A 66 4.49 11.26 -0.04
C CYS A 66 3.28 12.22 -0.04
N GLY A 67 3.34 13.31 0.73
CA GLY A 67 2.37 14.40 0.74
C GLY A 67 0.95 13.93 1.04
N ILE A 68 -0.01 14.46 0.28
CA ILE A 68 -1.44 14.20 0.42
C ILE A 68 -1.77 12.71 0.41
N TYR A 69 -1.05 11.88 -0.36
CA TYR A 69 -1.30 10.45 -0.46
C TYR A 69 -0.99 9.72 0.86
N ALA A 70 0.13 10.04 1.50
CA ALA A 70 0.44 9.48 2.82
C ALA A 70 -0.46 10.10 3.90
N TYR A 71 -0.74 11.40 3.81
CA TYR A 71 -1.61 12.09 4.77
C TYR A 71 -3.03 11.47 4.82
N GLU A 72 -3.64 11.25 3.65
CA GLU A 72 -4.95 10.62 3.53
C GLU A 72 -4.95 9.15 3.96
N ALA A 73 -3.81 8.47 3.83
CA ALA A 73 -3.65 7.09 4.28
C ALA A 73 -3.56 6.94 5.81
N ILE A 74 -3.22 7.99 6.57
CA ILE A 74 -3.01 7.90 8.04
C ILE A 74 -4.22 7.29 8.74
N LYS A 75 -5.41 7.86 8.53
CA LYS A 75 -6.64 7.42 9.19
C LYS A 75 -7.02 5.96 8.84
N PRO A 76 -7.15 5.56 7.55
CA PRO A 76 -7.47 4.17 7.22
C PRO A 76 -6.38 3.20 7.66
N THR A 77 -5.09 3.58 7.65
CA THR A 77 -4.02 2.75 8.21
C THR A 77 -4.21 2.57 9.72
N GLN A 78 -4.52 3.62 10.48
CA GLN A 78 -4.79 3.50 11.92
C GLN A 78 -5.98 2.57 12.21
N GLU A 79 -7.07 2.67 11.44
CA GLU A 79 -8.24 1.81 11.54
C GLU A 79 -7.91 0.34 11.24
N LEU A 80 -7.12 0.08 10.19
CA LEU A 80 -6.64 -1.27 9.84
C LEU A 80 -5.78 -1.87 10.97
N PHE A 81 -4.88 -1.09 11.54
CA PHE A 81 -4.04 -1.53 12.66
C PHE A 81 -4.86 -1.79 13.92
N ALA A 82 -5.87 -0.96 14.21
CA ALA A 82 -6.77 -1.18 15.33
C ALA A 82 -7.55 -2.49 15.17
N LEU A 83 -8.06 -2.76 13.97
CA LEU A 83 -8.76 -4.01 13.65
C LEU A 83 -7.83 -5.24 13.74
N ALA A 84 -6.63 -5.15 13.15
CA ALA A 84 -5.66 -6.24 13.23
C ALA A 84 -5.31 -6.58 14.70
N ARG A 85 -5.10 -5.56 15.53
CA ARG A 85 -4.83 -5.73 16.97
C ARG A 85 -6.02 -6.34 17.72
N SER A 86 -7.25 -5.88 17.46
CA SER A 86 -8.44 -6.42 18.13
C SER A 86 -8.70 -7.90 17.81
N LEU A 87 -8.35 -8.32 16.60
CA LEU A 87 -8.43 -9.72 16.13
C LEU A 87 -7.16 -10.54 16.44
N LYS A 88 -6.15 -9.95 17.10
CA LYS A 88 -4.85 -10.59 17.38
C LYS A 88 -4.13 -11.10 16.13
N ILE A 89 -4.31 -10.43 15.00
CA ILE A 89 -3.57 -10.69 13.77
C ILE A 89 -2.12 -10.18 13.97
N PRO A 90 -1.08 -11.00 13.70
CA PRO A 90 0.31 -10.57 13.75
C PRO A 90 0.56 -9.37 12.84
N ILE A 91 1.34 -8.40 13.32
CA ILE A 91 1.74 -7.23 12.55
C ILE A 91 3.26 -7.23 12.42
N PHE A 92 3.76 -7.23 11.20
CA PHE A 92 5.18 -7.15 10.88
C PHE A 92 5.48 -5.82 10.21
N TYR A 93 6.57 -5.18 10.59
CA TYR A 93 7.07 -3.98 9.94
C TYR A 93 8.34 -4.33 9.17
N THR A 94 8.46 -3.86 7.93
CA THR A 94 9.64 -4.08 7.10
C THR A 94 10.03 -2.82 6.32
N THR A 95 11.33 -2.75 6.05
CA THR A 95 12.01 -1.82 5.16
C THR A 95 12.71 -2.54 4.04
#